data_AF-A0A6L3XPJ4-F1
#
_entry.id   AF-A0A6L3XPJ4-F1
#
_cell.length_a   1.000
_cell.length_b   1.000
_cell.length_c   1.000
_cell.angle_alpha   90.00
_cell.angle_beta   90.00
_cell.angle_gamma   90.00
#
_symmetry.space_group_name_H-M   'P 1'
#
loop_
_entity.id
_entity.type
_entity.pdbx_description
1 polymer ?
#
loop_
_entity_poly.entity_id
_entity_poly.type
_entity_poly.pdbx_seq_one_letter_code
_entity_poly.pdbx_strand_id
1 'polypeptide(L)'
;MTFSLFGDKFTRHSGITRLMEDLNDGLRTPGAIMLGGGNPAQIPEMNTYFQTLLAEMLENGKATDALCNYDGPQGKTELLTLLAAMLREALGWDIEPQNIALTNGSQSAFFYLFNLFAGRRADGTTKKVLFPLAPEYIGYADA
;
A
#
# COMPACT_ATOMS: atom_id res chain seq x y z
N MET A 1 -25.72 16.57 -0.36
CA MET A 1 -25.19 16.29 -1.72
C MET A 1 -25.70 14.93 -2.14
N THR A 2 -25.95 14.72 -3.42
CA THR A 2 -26.35 13.41 -3.97
C THR A 2 -25.10 12.74 -4.52
N PHE A 3 -24.70 11.59 -3.95
CA PHE A 3 -23.55 10.83 -4.43
C PHE A 3 -23.98 9.77 -5.45
N SER A 4 -23.01 9.22 -6.17
CA SER A 4 -23.22 7.99 -6.96
C SER A 4 -23.32 6.78 -6.04
N LEU A 5 -23.84 5.65 -6.53
CA LEU A 5 -23.85 4.41 -5.75
C LEU A 5 -22.45 3.96 -5.29
N PHE A 6 -21.41 4.29 -6.08
CA PHE A 6 -20.03 4.06 -5.69
C PHE A 6 -19.61 4.99 -4.54
N GLY A 7 -19.91 6.29 -4.64
CA GLY A 7 -19.64 7.24 -3.55
C GLY A 7 -20.38 6.88 -2.26
N ASP A 8 -21.65 6.48 -2.37
CA ASP A 8 -22.47 6.01 -1.25
C ASP A 8 -21.93 4.74 -0.58
N LYS A 9 -21.08 3.95 -1.25
CA LYS A 9 -20.41 2.80 -0.61
C LYS A 9 -19.37 3.30 0.41
N PHE A 10 -18.55 4.26 0.04
CA PHE A 10 -17.42 4.75 0.84
C PHE A 10 -17.80 5.79 1.90
N THR A 11 -19.00 6.35 1.82
CA THR A 11 -19.51 7.30 2.84
C THR A 11 -20.34 6.64 3.93
N ARG A 12 -20.54 5.31 3.87
CA ARG A 12 -21.26 4.56 4.91
C ARG A 12 -20.41 4.45 6.17
N HIS A 13 -21.03 4.69 7.32
CA HIS A 13 -20.43 4.38 8.60
C HIS A 13 -20.34 2.86 8.79
N SER A 14 -19.14 2.31 8.63
CA SER A 14 -18.82 0.93 9.00
C SER A 14 -18.26 0.87 10.42
N GLY A 15 -18.22 -0.33 11.02
CA GLY A 15 -17.52 -0.52 12.30
C GLY A 15 -16.03 -0.21 12.21
N ILE A 16 -15.42 -0.42 11.03
CA ILE A 16 -14.00 -0.13 10.77
C ILE A 16 -13.78 1.38 10.73
N THR A 17 -14.64 2.14 10.05
CA THR A 17 -14.53 3.61 9.99
C THR A 17 -14.52 4.21 11.40
N ARG A 18 -15.44 3.76 12.27
CA ARG A 18 -15.49 4.22 13.68
C ARG A 18 -14.24 3.83 14.46
N LEU A 19 -13.74 2.60 14.30
CA LEU A 19 -12.49 2.17 14.93
C LEU A 19 -11.31 3.04 14.49
N MET A 20 -11.22 3.39 13.20
CA MET A 20 -10.15 4.24 12.67
C MET A 20 -10.24 5.68 13.19
N GLU A 21 -11.46 6.21 13.39
CA GLU A 21 -11.70 7.49 14.07
C GLU A 21 -11.16 7.44 15.51
N ASP A 22 -11.55 6.42 16.28
CA ASP A 22 -11.11 6.23 17.67
C ASP A 22 -9.58 6.07 17.79
N LEU A 23 -8.95 5.32 16.87
CA LEU A 23 -7.50 5.15 16.83
C LEU A 23 -6.75 6.47 16.56
N ASN A 24 -7.28 7.30 15.66
CA ASN A 24 -6.69 8.61 15.36
C ASN A 24 -6.83 9.59 16.53
N ASP A 25 -7.96 9.57 17.23
CA ASP A 25 -8.17 10.40 18.42
C ASP A 25 -7.28 9.93 19.59
N GLY A 26 -7.15 8.60 19.76
CA GLY A 26 -6.25 8.00 20.73
C GLY A 26 -4.78 8.38 20.51
N LEU A 27 -4.31 8.40 19.25
CA LEU A 27 -2.95 8.83 18.90
C LEU A 27 -2.61 10.26 19.32
N ARG A 28 -3.62 11.13 19.41
CA ARG A 28 -3.46 12.55 19.77
C ARG A 28 -3.71 12.82 21.25
N THR A 29 -4.19 11.84 22.00
CA THR A 29 -4.58 11.99 23.40
C THR A 29 -3.38 11.75 24.32
N PRO A 30 -2.93 12.74 25.11
CA PRO A 30 -1.84 12.56 26.06
C PRO A 30 -2.17 11.48 27.10
N GLY A 31 -1.22 10.57 27.35
CA GLY A 31 -1.38 9.49 28.32
C GLY A 31 -2.17 8.28 27.83
N ALA A 32 -2.66 8.29 26.58
CA ALA A 32 -3.23 7.10 25.96
C ALA A 32 -2.15 6.03 25.74
N ILE A 33 -2.48 4.77 26.03
CA ILE A 33 -1.61 3.61 25.74
C ILE A 33 -1.98 3.08 24.35
N MET A 34 -1.23 3.48 23.33
CA MET A 34 -1.52 3.13 21.94
C MET A 34 -0.97 1.74 21.57
N LEU A 35 -1.85 0.74 21.55
CA LEU A 35 -1.53 -0.64 21.14
C LEU A 35 -2.34 -1.12 19.92
N GLY A 36 -3.17 -0.27 19.33
CA GLY A 36 -4.09 -0.64 18.24
C GLY A 36 -3.61 -0.24 16.83
N GLY A 37 -2.47 0.43 16.71
CA GLY A 37 -1.97 0.95 15.43
C GLY A 37 -1.09 -0.05 14.68
N GLY A 38 -1.00 0.09 13.35
CA GLY A 38 -0.13 -0.70 12.48
C GLY A 38 1.18 0.00 12.09
N ASN A 39 1.54 1.13 12.72
CA ASN A 39 2.77 1.85 12.41
C ASN A 39 3.99 1.04 12.87
N PRO A 40 5.06 0.98 12.06
CA PRO A 40 6.27 0.27 12.44
C PRO A 40 6.98 0.96 13.61
N ALA A 41 7.82 0.20 14.31
CA ALA A 41 8.68 0.73 15.37
C ALA A 41 9.76 1.67 14.82
N GLN A 42 10.15 2.66 15.61
CA GLN A 42 11.33 3.47 15.33
C GLN A 42 12.58 2.79 15.87
N ILE A 43 13.25 2.02 15.01
CA ILE A 43 14.48 1.30 15.35
C ILE A 43 15.67 2.25 15.13
N PRO A 44 16.49 2.56 16.15
CA PRO A 44 17.55 3.57 16.06
C PRO A 44 18.51 3.36 14.90
N GLU A 45 18.94 2.13 14.67
CA GLU A 45 19.89 1.77 13.61
C GLU A 45 19.29 2.01 12.21
N MET A 46 18.00 1.73 12.03
CA MET A 46 17.29 2.00 10.79
C MET A 46 17.12 3.51 10.57
N ASN A 47 16.85 4.27 11.64
CA ASN A 47 16.76 5.73 11.56
C ASN A 47 18.10 6.34 11.14
N THR A 48 19.22 5.91 11.73
CA THR A 48 20.57 6.34 11.33
C THR A 48 20.84 5.99 9.87
N TYR A 49 20.54 4.76 9.45
CA TYR A 49 20.71 4.34 8.06
C TYR A 49 19.94 5.23 7.07
N PHE A 50 18.65 5.48 7.32
CA PHE A 50 17.84 6.31 6.43
C PHE A 50 18.29 7.77 6.40
N GLN A 51 18.74 8.32 7.53
CA GLN A 51 19.28 9.68 7.57
C GLN A 51 20.54 9.81 6.72
N THR A 52 21.49 8.87 6.84
CA THR A 52 22.70 8.84 6.02
C THR A 52 22.35 8.70 4.54
N LEU A 53 21.47 7.75 4.19
CA LEU A 53 21.07 7.53 2.80
C LEU A 53 20.39 8.75 2.18
N LEU A 54 19.50 9.43 2.91
CA LEU A 54 18.84 10.64 2.43
C LEU A 54 19.82 11.79 2.20
N ALA A 55 20.83 11.94 3.08
CA ALA A 55 21.88 12.93 2.92
C ALA A 55 22.73 12.64 1.65
N GLU A 56 23.15 11.39 1.46
CA GLU A 56 23.89 10.97 0.27
C GLU A 56 23.08 11.18 -1.02
N MET A 57 21.79 10.82 -1.01
CA MET A 57 20.89 11.02 -2.14
C MET A 57 20.67 12.50 -2.47
N LEU A 58 20.69 13.37 -1.48
CA LEU A 58 20.60 14.82 -1.69
C LEU A 58 21.89 15.36 -2.29
N GLU A 59 23.04 14.96 -1.74
CA GLU A 59 24.37 15.40 -2.19
C GLU A 59 24.65 14.98 -3.64
N ASN A 60 24.26 13.77 -4.03
CA ASN A 60 24.46 13.24 -5.37
C ASN A 60 23.32 13.56 -6.36
N GLY A 61 22.34 14.39 -5.96
CA GLY A 61 21.25 14.85 -6.83
C GLY A 61 20.09 13.85 -7.02
N LYS A 62 20.21 12.58 -6.60
CA LYS A 62 19.17 11.56 -6.77
C LYS A 62 17.84 11.92 -6.10
N ALA A 63 17.88 12.60 -4.95
CA ALA A 63 16.68 13.06 -4.27
C ALA A 63 15.92 14.10 -5.11
N THR A 64 16.64 15.06 -5.70
CA THR A 64 16.06 16.06 -6.61
C THR A 64 15.48 15.38 -7.86
N ASP A 65 16.22 14.45 -8.45
CA ASP A 65 15.73 13.71 -9.62
C ASP A 65 14.45 12.94 -9.33
N ALA A 66 14.34 12.33 -8.15
CA ALA A 66 13.14 11.59 -7.73
C ALA A 66 11.94 12.51 -7.45
N LEU A 67 12.17 13.74 -6.97
CA LEU A 67 11.10 14.68 -6.63
C LEU A 67 10.62 15.50 -7.83
N CYS A 68 11.50 15.78 -8.79
CA CYS A 68 11.23 16.68 -9.92
C CYS A 68 10.76 15.95 -11.19
N ASN A 69 10.74 14.62 -11.21
CA ASN A 69 10.34 13.83 -12.37
C ASN A 69 9.22 12.86 -12.02
N TYR A 70 8.32 12.64 -12.96
CA TYR A 70 7.34 11.55 -12.86
C TYR A 70 7.98 10.22 -13.28
N ASP A 71 7.65 9.17 -12.54
CA ASP A 71 7.92 7.81 -12.96
C ASP A 71 6.98 7.37 -14.08
N GLY A 72 7.35 6.29 -14.78
CA GLY A 72 6.45 5.63 -15.72
C GLY A 72 5.20 5.09 -15.02
N PRO A 73 4.12 4.77 -15.76
CA PRO A 73 2.86 4.29 -15.16
C PRO A 73 3.00 2.96 -14.41
N GLN A 74 4.06 2.20 -14.67
CA GLN A 74 4.40 0.94 -13.99
C GLN A 74 5.30 1.15 -12.75
N GLY A 75 5.80 2.38 -12.55
CA GLY A 75 6.79 2.75 -11.55
C GLY A 75 8.16 3.09 -12.15
N LYS A 76 9.13 3.38 -11.28
CA LYS A 76 10.50 3.71 -11.65
C LYS A 76 11.22 2.53 -12.30
N THR A 77 11.58 2.66 -13.59
CA THR A 77 12.23 1.59 -14.38
C THR A 77 13.48 1.00 -13.73
N GLU A 78 14.29 1.85 -13.09
CA GLU A 78 15.49 1.43 -12.36
C GLU A 78 15.14 0.46 -11.23
N LEU A 79 14.10 0.79 -10.44
CA LEU A 79 13.66 -0.06 -9.33
C LEU A 79 13.06 -1.39 -9.84
N LEU A 80 12.29 -1.37 -10.92
CA LEU A 80 11.75 -2.60 -11.51
C LEU A 80 12.85 -3.57 -11.94
N THR A 81 13.90 -3.05 -12.58
CA THR A 81 15.07 -3.83 -13.01
C THR A 81 15.81 -4.43 -11.81
N LEU A 82 16.07 -3.62 -10.78
CA LEU A 82 16.77 -4.07 -9.57
C LEU A 82 15.97 -5.11 -8.77
N LEU A 83 14.64 -4.92 -8.65
CA LEU A 83 13.77 -5.89 -7.98
C LEU A 83 13.71 -7.21 -8.72
N ALA A 84 13.58 -7.19 -10.05
CA ALA A 84 13.58 -8.41 -10.85
C ALA A 84 14.89 -9.17 -10.62
N ALA A 85 16.05 -8.52 -10.79
CA ALA A 85 17.36 -9.13 -10.57
C ALA A 85 17.51 -9.72 -9.15
N MET A 86 17.13 -8.96 -8.12
CA MET A 86 17.19 -9.40 -6.72
C MET A 86 16.34 -10.65 -6.48
N LEU A 87 15.11 -10.69 -7.02
CA LEU A 87 14.22 -11.85 -6.86
C LEU A 87 14.72 -13.09 -7.61
N ARG A 88 15.32 -12.91 -8.79
CA ARG A 88 15.97 -14.02 -9.52
C ARG A 88 17.14 -14.58 -8.72
N GLU A 89 17.98 -13.72 -8.17
CA GLU A 89 19.17 -14.13 -7.41
C GLU A 89 18.78 -14.80 -6.09
N ALA A 90 17.87 -14.20 -5.32
CA ALA A 90 17.51 -14.69 -3.99
C ALA A 90 16.62 -15.93 -4.01
N LEU A 91 15.73 -16.05 -5.00
CA LEU A 91 14.67 -17.06 -5.02
C LEU A 91 14.71 -17.99 -6.25
N GLY A 92 15.59 -17.73 -7.22
CA GLY A 92 15.70 -18.52 -8.45
C GLY A 92 14.51 -18.37 -9.39
N TRP A 93 13.71 -17.32 -9.24
CA TRP A 93 12.52 -17.11 -10.07
C TRP A 93 12.89 -16.62 -11.48
N ASP A 94 12.10 -17.00 -12.48
CA ASP A 94 12.22 -16.43 -13.83
C ASP A 94 11.32 -15.19 -13.95
N ILE A 95 11.79 -14.08 -13.39
CA ILE A 95 11.07 -12.80 -13.30
C ILE A 95 11.88 -11.73 -14.03
N GLU A 96 11.14 -10.89 -14.75
CA GLU A 96 11.63 -9.74 -15.52
C GLU A 96 10.85 -8.48 -15.13
N PRO A 97 11.30 -7.26 -15.51
CA PRO A 97 10.63 -6.02 -15.14
C PRO A 97 9.13 -5.97 -15.49
N GLN A 98 8.71 -6.58 -16.61
CA GLN A 98 7.30 -6.66 -17.02
C GLN A 98 6.39 -7.44 -16.05
N ASN A 99 6.95 -8.21 -15.13
CA ASN A 99 6.19 -8.95 -14.13
C ASN A 99 5.93 -8.14 -12.85
N ILE A 100 6.51 -6.93 -12.72
CA ILE A 100 6.48 -6.13 -11.49
C ILE A 100 5.79 -4.80 -11.78
N ALA A 101 4.88 -4.38 -10.90
CA ALA A 101 4.27 -3.06 -10.94
C ALA A 101 4.33 -2.40 -9.55
N LEU A 102 4.60 -1.09 -9.51
CA LEU A 102 4.59 -0.32 -8.27
C LEU A 102 3.23 0.33 -8.06
N THR A 103 2.79 0.38 -6.80
CA THR A 103 1.55 1.05 -6.39
C THR A 103 1.84 1.93 -5.18
N ASN A 104 0.89 2.82 -4.86
CA ASN A 104 0.94 3.66 -3.65
C ASN A 104 0.61 2.80 -2.42
N GLY A 105 1.54 1.92 -2.04
CA GLY A 105 1.38 0.93 -0.97
C GLY A 105 0.49 -0.26 -1.35
N SER A 106 0.54 -1.33 -0.54
CA SER A 106 -0.22 -2.56 -0.81
C SER A 106 -1.74 -2.36 -0.78
N GLN A 107 -2.26 -1.38 -0.02
CA GLN A 107 -3.70 -1.12 0.03
C GLN A 107 -4.28 -0.72 -1.34
N SER A 108 -3.56 0.10 -2.11
CA SER A 108 -3.96 0.45 -3.48
C SER A 108 -3.82 -0.76 -4.43
N ALA A 109 -2.80 -1.60 -4.24
CA ALA A 109 -2.68 -2.85 -4.99
C ALA A 109 -3.88 -3.78 -4.77
N PHE A 110 -4.31 -3.99 -3.53
CA PHE A 110 -5.49 -4.81 -3.22
C PHE A 110 -6.78 -4.20 -3.79
N PHE A 111 -6.93 -2.87 -3.74
CA PHE A 111 -8.06 -2.20 -4.39
C PHE A 111 -8.11 -2.52 -5.88
N TYR A 112 -6.99 -2.44 -6.61
CA TYR A 112 -6.93 -2.81 -8.02
C TYR A 112 -7.22 -4.30 -8.25
N LEU A 113 -6.55 -5.19 -7.51
CA LEU A 113 -6.68 -6.63 -7.69
C LEU A 113 -8.11 -7.12 -7.42
N PHE A 114 -8.75 -6.65 -6.35
CA PHE A 114 -10.11 -7.05 -6.01
C PHE A 114 -11.13 -6.55 -7.03
N ASN A 115 -10.98 -5.31 -7.50
CA ASN A 115 -11.86 -4.76 -8.54
C ASN A 115 -11.59 -5.36 -9.93
N LEU A 116 -10.39 -5.88 -10.19
CA LEU A 116 -10.04 -6.53 -11.44
C LEU A 116 -10.58 -7.98 -11.52
N PHE A 117 -10.50 -8.74 -10.43
CA PHE A 117 -10.80 -10.18 -10.45
C PHE A 117 -12.16 -10.56 -9.84
N ALA A 118 -12.66 -9.76 -8.90
CA ALA A 118 -13.94 -9.97 -8.22
C ALA A 118 -14.98 -8.90 -8.63
N GLY A 119 -16.15 -8.91 -7.99
CA GLY A 119 -17.23 -7.99 -8.32
C GLY A 119 -18.09 -8.45 -9.50
N ARG A 120 -18.89 -7.52 -10.03
CA ARG A 120 -19.88 -7.76 -11.08
C ARG A 120 -19.22 -7.78 -12.46
N ARG A 121 -19.48 -8.82 -13.23
CA ARG A 121 -18.96 -9.02 -14.59
C ARG A 121 -19.98 -8.62 -15.65
N ALA A 122 -19.52 -8.49 -16.89
CA ALA A 122 -20.34 -8.11 -18.04
C ALA A 122 -21.47 -9.12 -18.33
N ASP A 123 -21.25 -10.40 -18.03
CA ASP A 123 -22.24 -11.47 -18.13
C ASP A 123 -23.30 -11.47 -17.01
N GLY A 124 -23.22 -10.49 -16.09
CA GLY A 124 -24.12 -10.36 -14.95
C GLY A 124 -23.74 -11.22 -13.75
N THR A 125 -22.72 -12.09 -13.86
CA THR A 125 -22.24 -12.89 -12.74
C THR A 125 -21.45 -12.03 -11.74
N THR A 126 -21.42 -12.47 -10.48
CA THR A 126 -20.62 -11.83 -9.44
C THR A 126 -19.61 -12.82 -8.90
N LYS A 127 -18.33 -12.43 -8.87
CA LYS A 127 -17.25 -13.20 -8.25
C LYS A 127 -16.84 -12.56 -6.92
N LYS A 128 -16.29 -13.39 -6.03
CA LYS A 128 -15.79 -12.98 -4.70
C LYS A 128 -14.32 -13.34 -4.57
N VAL A 129 -13.62 -12.64 -3.69
CA VAL A 129 -12.28 -13.02 -3.23
C VAL A 129 -12.43 -14.13 -2.18
N LEU A 130 -11.61 -15.17 -2.29
CA LEU A 130 -11.55 -16.24 -1.31
C LEU A 130 -10.37 -16.00 -0.37
N PHE A 131 -10.65 -15.84 0.92
CA PHE A 131 -9.65 -15.92 1.98
C PHE A 131 -9.72 -17.33 2.58
N PRO A 132 -8.72 -18.18 2.36
CA PRO A 132 -8.81 -19.60 2.71
C PRO A 132 -8.75 -19.86 4.22
N LEU A 133 -8.28 -18.90 5.01
CA LEU A 133 -8.17 -18.99 6.47
C LEU A 133 -8.46 -17.63 7.09
N ALA A 134 -9.17 -17.60 8.22
CA ALA A 134 -9.46 -16.38 8.99
C ALA A 134 -8.95 -16.55 10.44
N PRO A 135 -8.62 -15.47 11.18
CA PRO A 135 -8.77 -14.05 10.84
C PRO A 135 -7.78 -13.53 9.79
N GLU A 136 -8.18 -12.49 9.06
CA GLU A 136 -7.40 -11.86 7.98
C GLU A 136 -7.30 -10.34 8.17
N TYR A 137 -6.48 -9.68 7.36
CA TYR A 137 -6.24 -8.25 7.46
C TYR A 137 -7.51 -7.41 7.26
N ILE A 138 -7.80 -6.54 8.23
CA ILE A 138 -9.01 -5.70 8.29
C ILE A 138 -9.18 -4.77 7.08
N GLY A 139 -8.08 -4.31 6.48
CA GLY A 139 -8.12 -3.38 5.35
C GLY A 139 -8.68 -3.98 4.06
N TYR A 140 -8.93 -5.30 4.00
CA TYR A 140 -9.60 -5.93 2.86
C TYR A 140 -11.12 -5.70 2.82
N ALA A 141 -11.74 -5.35 3.95
CA ALA A 141 -13.20 -5.40 4.10
C ALA A 141 -13.97 -4.35 3.29
N ASP A 142 -13.38 -3.16 3.09
CA ASP A 142 -14.06 -2.01 2.47
C ASP A 142 -13.62 -1.73 1.02
N ALA A 143 -12.84 -2.64 0.41
CA ALA A 143 -12.44 -2.58 -1.00
C ALA A 143 -13.62 -2.83 -1.97
#